data_AF-A0A5D2LTW2-F1
#
_entry.id   AF-A0A5D2LTW2-F1
#
_cell.length_a   1.000
_cell.length_b   1.000
_cell.length_c   1.000
_cell.angle_alpha   90.00
_cell.angle_beta   90.00
_cell.angle_gamma   90.00
#
_symmetry.space_group_name_H-M   'P 1'
#
loop_
_entity.id
_entity.type
_entity.pdbx_description
1 polymer ?
#
loop_
_entity_poly.entity_id
_entity_poly.type
_entity_poly.pdbx_seq_one_letter_code
_entity_poly.pdbx_strand_id
1 'polypeptide(L)'
;MDNDDLRRGKPTNHKVFGEDIDVLAGDALLDFAFEHVAVSIVGVTPGRIVRAIGELAKSIGAEGLVTGQVMDINSEGLTDVGLDYLEFIHVHKTAALLEAAVVLEAILRVDVLDDILDVTKSSKELGKTAGKDLLADKVTYPKLIGIEKSKEFAEKLRSDSLELLQGFDSEKAAPLIALANYIAYRQN
;
A
#
# COMPACT_ATOMS: atom_id res chain seq x y z
N MET A 1 14.29 -5.97 22.33
CA MET A 1 14.72 -5.61 20.96
C MET A 1 15.91 -4.67 21.10
N ASP A 2 16.03 -3.64 20.27
CA ASP A 2 17.23 -2.80 20.12
C ASP A 2 17.60 -1.97 21.36
N ASN A 3 16.68 -1.81 22.32
CA ASN A 3 16.89 -1.04 23.56
C ASN A 3 17.40 0.39 23.33
N ASP A 4 16.94 1.02 22.24
CA ASP A 4 17.30 2.39 21.88
C ASP A 4 16.75 3.40 22.90
N ASP A 5 17.61 4.32 23.36
CA ASP A 5 17.21 5.42 24.24
C ASP A 5 16.61 6.62 23.47
N LEU A 6 16.91 6.74 22.16
CA LEU A 6 16.51 7.86 21.31
C LEU A 6 15.89 7.41 19.98
N ARG A 7 14.82 8.07 19.54
CA ARG A 7 14.21 7.90 18.22
C ARG A 7 13.70 9.26 17.71
N ARG A 8 13.99 9.58 16.44
CA ARG A 8 13.58 10.86 15.79
C ARG A 8 14.02 12.11 16.59
N GLY A 9 15.22 12.08 17.18
CA GLY A 9 15.79 13.21 17.94
C GLY A 9 15.18 13.44 19.33
N LYS A 10 14.37 12.50 19.83
CA LYS A 10 13.71 12.56 21.14
C LYS A 10 13.89 11.24 21.91
N PRO A 11 13.70 11.23 23.24
CA PRO A 11 13.64 9.99 24.01
C PRO A 11 12.61 9.02 23.43
N THR A 12 12.94 7.73 23.45
CA THR A 12 12.02 6.67 23.02
C THR A 12 10.80 6.56 23.94
N ASN A 13 9.73 5.97 23.42
CA ASN A 13 8.44 5.91 24.08
C ASN A 13 8.52 5.21 25.44
N HIS A 14 9.19 4.05 25.53
CA HIS A 14 9.42 3.37 26.82
C HIS A 14 10.28 4.17 27.82
N LYS A 15 11.17 5.06 27.36
CA LYS A 15 11.95 5.94 28.26
C LYS A 15 11.10 7.05 28.86
N VAL A 16 10.05 7.48 28.17
CA VAL A 16 9.17 8.55 28.65
C VAL A 16 8.00 7.99 29.48
N PHE A 17 7.42 6.87 29.04
CA PHE A 17 6.14 6.38 29.57
C PHE A 17 6.20 4.98 30.19
N GLY A 18 7.35 4.29 30.13
CA GLY A 18 7.47 2.91 30.61
C GLY A 18 7.21 1.86 29.53
N GLU A 19 7.70 0.65 29.75
CA GLU A 19 7.61 -0.47 28.80
C GLU A 19 6.18 -0.97 28.58
N ASP A 20 5.36 -0.96 29.65
CA ASP A 20 3.95 -1.35 29.60
C ASP A 20 3.13 -0.45 28.68
N ILE A 21 3.32 0.86 28.79
CA ILE A 21 2.67 1.84 27.91
C ILE A 21 3.23 1.77 26.48
N ASP A 22 4.52 1.49 26.30
CA ASP A 22 5.11 1.36 24.97
C ASP A 22 4.48 0.22 24.16
N VAL A 23 4.31 -0.95 24.80
CA VAL A 23 3.64 -2.10 24.19
C VAL A 23 2.18 -1.77 23.84
N LEU A 24 1.42 -1.24 24.80
CA LEU A 24 0.01 -0.91 24.58
C LEU A 24 -0.20 0.17 23.51
N ALA A 25 0.72 1.14 23.41
CA ALA A 25 0.68 2.15 22.36
C ALA A 25 0.93 1.53 20.98
N GLY A 26 1.86 0.56 20.89
CA GLY A 26 2.10 -0.22 19.68
C GLY A 26 0.87 -0.99 19.22
N ASP A 27 0.25 -1.74 20.13
CA ASP A 27 -0.97 -2.51 19.85
C ASP A 27 -2.12 -1.60 19.39
N ALA A 28 -2.33 -0.47 20.09
CA ALA A 28 -3.38 0.48 19.73
C ALA A 28 -3.15 1.12 18.35
N LEU A 29 -1.90 1.42 17.97
CA LEU A 29 -1.58 1.96 16.64
C LEU A 29 -1.82 0.92 15.54
N LEU A 30 -1.53 -0.35 15.81
CA LEU A 30 -1.79 -1.45 14.88
C LEU A 30 -3.30 -1.63 14.65
N ASP A 31 -4.09 -1.70 15.71
CA ASP A 31 -5.55 -1.80 15.63
C ASP A 31 -6.15 -0.59 14.90
N PHE A 32 -5.68 0.60 15.25
CA PHE A 32 -6.13 1.84 14.62
C PHE A 32 -5.79 1.89 13.12
N ALA A 33 -4.67 1.31 12.67
CA ALA A 33 -4.35 1.27 11.25
C ALA A 33 -5.42 0.51 10.43
N PHE A 34 -5.88 -0.64 10.94
CA PHE A 34 -6.96 -1.41 10.30
C PHE A 34 -8.31 -0.71 10.39
N GLU A 35 -8.65 -0.15 11.56
CA GLU A 35 -9.87 0.64 11.73
C GLU A 35 -9.89 1.80 10.72
N HIS A 36 -8.79 2.55 10.63
CA HIS A 36 -8.69 3.72 9.78
C HIS A 36 -8.91 3.37 8.30
N VAL A 37 -8.30 2.29 7.80
CA VAL A 37 -8.52 1.79 6.43
C VAL A 37 -9.98 1.36 6.23
N ALA A 38 -10.59 0.71 7.21
CA ALA A 38 -11.97 0.21 7.12
C ALA A 38 -13.01 1.34 7.07
N VAL A 39 -12.81 2.42 7.83
CA VAL A 39 -13.87 3.43 8.07
C VAL A 39 -13.64 4.76 7.37
N SER A 40 -12.39 5.12 7.05
CA SER A 40 -12.06 6.48 6.57
C SER A 40 -12.05 6.61 5.05
N ILE A 41 -12.05 5.48 4.33
CA ILE A 41 -11.99 5.46 2.87
C ILE A 41 -13.40 5.61 2.29
N VAL A 42 -13.60 6.65 1.49
CA VAL A 42 -14.86 6.94 0.79
C VAL A 42 -14.71 6.74 -0.72
N GLY A 43 -15.82 6.43 -1.40
CA GLY A 43 -15.83 6.28 -2.86
C GLY A 43 -15.24 4.97 -3.39
N VAL A 44 -14.81 4.05 -2.52
CA VAL A 44 -14.28 2.72 -2.87
C VAL A 44 -15.28 1.64 -2.47
N THR A 45 -15.39 0.57 -3.27
CA THR A 45 -16.31 -0.53 -2.97
C THR A 45 -15.88 -1.32 -1.71
N PRO A 46 -16.83 -1.82 -0.88
CA PRO A 46 -16.48 -2.58 0.32
C PRO A 46 -15.57 -3.79 0.06
N GLY A 47 -15.76 -4.49 -1.06
CA GLY A 47 -14.91 -5.62 -1.43
C GLY A 47 -13.44 -5.24 -1.64
N ARG A 48 -13.16 -4.02 -2.13
CA ARG A 48 -11.79 -3.51 -2.30
C ARG A 48 -11.19 -3.05 -0.98
N ILE A 49 -11.99 -2.47 -0.08
CA ILE A 49 -11.56 -2.14 1.28
C ILE A 49 -11.18 -3.43 2.04
N VAL A 50 -12.02 -4.47 1.98
CA VAL A 50 -11.71 -5.78 2.59
C VAL A 50 -10.46 -6.40 1.99
N ARG A 51 -10.29 -6.31 0.65
CA ARG A 51 -9.06 -6.77 -0.01
C ARG A 51 -7.84 -6.00 0.48
N ALA A 52 -7.92 -4.68 0.59
CA ALA A 52 -6.84 -3.83 1.09
C ALA A 52 -6.47 -4.22 2.54
N ILE A 53 -7.45 -4.41 3.42
CA ILE A 53 -7.23 -4.91 4.79
C ILE A 53 -6.50 -6.26 4.78
N GLY A 54 -6.92 -7.18 3.90
CA GLY A 54 -6.28 -8.48 3.75
C GLY A 54 -4.81 -8.39 3.31
N GLU A 55 -4.50 -7.55 2.32
CA GLU A 55 -3.12 -7.34 1.88
C GLU A 55 -2.27 -6.67 2.97
N LEU A 56 -2.80 -5.65 3.65
CA LEU A 56 -2.12 -5.01 4.77
C LEU A 56 -1.77 -6.04 5.87
N ALA A 57 -2.75 -6.87 6.25
CA ALA A 57 -2.56 -7.93 7.24
C ALA A 57 -1.50 -8.94 6.83
N LYS A 58 -1.49 -9.36 5.55
CA LYS A 58 -0.49 -10.28 5.03
C LYS A 58 0.91 -9.65 5.08
N SER A 59 1.06 -8.41 4.64
CA SER A 59 2.35 -7.71 4.57
C SER A 59 2.98 -7.44 5.94
N ILE A 60 2.17 -7.21 6.98
CA ILE A 60 2.70 -6.97 8.34
C ILE A 60 2.77 -8.24 9.18
N GLY A 61 2.06 -9.30 8.79
CA GLY A 61 1.94 -10.54 9.55
C GLY A 61 3.16 -11.46 9.44
N ALA A 62 2.91 -12.74 9.76
CA ALA A 62 3.94 -13.77 9.85
C ALA A 62 4.59 -14.16 8.51
N GLU A 63 4.07 -13.70 7.36
CA GLU A 63 4.72 -13.88 6.06
C GLU A 63 5.43 -12.62 5.57
N GLY A 64 5.39 -11.53 6.35
CA GLY A 64 5.95 -10.23 5.98
C GLY A 64 6.81 -9.64 7.10
N LEU A 65 6.47 -8.42 7.53
CA LEU A 65 7.28 -7.62 8.47
C LEU A 65 7.72 -8.38 9.72
N VAL A 66 6.79 -9.05 10.39
CA VAL A 66 7.09 -9.76 11.65
C VAL A 66 8.16 -10.83 11.43
N THR A 67 8.11 -11.55 10.31
CA THR A 67 9.13 -12.55 10.02
C THR A 67 10.50 -11.94 9.75
N GLY A 68 10.56 -10.81 9.04
CA GLY A 68 11.82 -10.08 8.89
C GLY A 68 12.41 -9.65 10.24
N GLN A 69 11.56 -9.17 11.15
CA GLN A 69 11.99 -8.76 12.49
C GLN A 69 12.44 -9.93 13.36
N VAL A 70 11.73 -11.06 13.33
CA VAL A 70 12.11 -12.26 14.08
C VAL A 70 13.44 -12.82 13.60
N MET A 71 13.65 -12.87 12.28
CA MET A 71 14.89 -13.38 11.69
C MET A 71 16.08 -12.46 11.99
N ASP A 72 15.85 -11.14 12.01
CA ASP A 72 16.86 -10.16 12.41
C ASP A 72 17.30 -10.37 13.87
N ILE A 73 16.36 -10.45 14.82
CA ILE A 73 16.65 -10.71 16.23
C ILE A 73 17.40 -12.03 16.42
N ASN A 74 16.97 -13.10 15.73
CA ASN A 74 17.61 -14.41 15.84
C ASN A 74 19.00 -14.45 15.19
N SER A 75 19.34 -13.48 14.34
CA SER A 75 20.66 -13.37 13.72
C SER A 75 21.67 -12.63 14.59
N GLU A 76 21.22 -11.91 15.62
CA GLU A 76 22.10 -11.19 16.53
C GLU A 76 23.08 -12.14 17.24
N GLY A 77 24.37 -11.84 17.14
CA GLY A 77 25.44 -12.65 17.73
C GLY A 77 25.87 -13.87 16.90
N LEU A 78 25.24 -14.13 15.75
CA LEU A 78 25.74 -15.13 14.79
C LEU A 78 26.92 -14.56 14.00
N THR A 79 27.96 -15.37 13.83
CA THR A 79 29.20 -14.96 13.13
C THR A 79 29.23 -15.36 11.66
N ASP A 80 28.29 -16.19 11.20
CA ASP A 80 28.26 -16.75 9.84
C ASP A 80 26.86 -16.64 9.23
N VAL A 81 26.43 -15.38 9.00
CA VAL A 81 25.16 -15.08 8.32
C VAL A 81 25.45 -14.89 6.83
N GLY A 82 24.96 -15.83 6.01
CA GLY A 82 25.09 -15.77 4.56
C GLY A 82 24.32 -14.60 3.93
N LEU A 83 24.74 -14.17 2.74
CA LEU A 83 24.08 -13.08 2.00
C LEU A 83 22.59 -13.32 1.78
N ASP A 84 22.19 -14.54 1.41
CA ASP A 84 20.79 -14.90 1.17
C ASP A 84 19.92 -14.68 2.43
N TYR A 85 20.48 -14.90 3.62
CA TYR A 85 19.79 -14.71 4.89
C TYR A 85 19.63 -13.21 5.21
N LEU A 86 20.67 -12.42 4.95
CA LEU A 86 20.63 -10.96 5.09
C LEU A 86 19.63 -10.32 4.11
N GLU A 87 19.62 -10.78 2.86
CA GLU A 87 18.64 -10.35 1.86
C GLU A 87 17.21 -10.69 2.29
N PHE A 88 17.00 -11.89 2.84
CA PHE A 88 15.70 -12.29 3.38
C PHE A 88 15.23 -11.33 4.49
N ILE A 89 16.11 -10.95 5.42
CA ILE A 89 15.80 -9.95 6.45
C ILE A 89 15.40 -8.63 5.80
N HIS A 90 16.17 -8.10 4.85
CA HIS A 90 15.88 -6.82 4.22
C HIS A 90 14.54 -6.80 3.47
N VAL A 91 14.23 -7.86 2.72
CA VAL A 91 12.97 -8.00 2.00
C VAL A 91 11.80 -7.97 2.98
N HIS A 92 11.86 -8.73 4.06
CA HIS A 92 10.72 -8.88 4.96
C HIS A 92 10.64 -7.75 5.99
N LYS A 93 11.75 -7.26 6.55
CA LYS A 93 11.76 -6.22 7.60
C LYS A 93 11.40 -4.83 7.07
N THR A 94 11.83 -4.52 5.84
CA THR A 94 11.69 -3.17 5.27
C THR A 94 10.86 -3.15 3.99
N ALA A 95 11.16 -4.02 3.03
CA ALA A 95 10.51 -3.95 1.72
C ALA A 95 9.02 -4.34 1.80
N ALA A 96 8.63 -5.25 2.68
CA ALA A 96 7.26 -5.71 2.84
C ALA A 96 6.25 -4.57 3.10
N LEU A 97 6.60 -3.60 3.96
CA LEU A 97 5.72 -2.44 4.23
C LEU A 97 5.69 -1.45 3.07
N LEU A 98 6.78 -1.30 2.32
CA LEU A 98 6.84 -0.45 1.14
C LEU A 98 5.99 -1.04 0.01
N GLU A 99 6.09 -2.34 -0.21
CA GLU A 99 5.22 -3.07 -1.13
C GLU A 99 3.76 -2.93 -0.73
N ALA A 100 3.45 -3.10 0.56
CA ALA A 100 2.09 -2.92 1.07
C ALA A 100 1.54 -1.53 0.72
N ALA A 101 2.30 -0.45 0.94
CA ALA A 101 1.86 0.91 0.63
C ALA A 101 1.46 1.04 -0.86
N VAL A 102 2.28 0.50 -1.77
CA VAL A 102 2.02 0.55 -3.22
C VAL A 102 0.83 -0.34 -3.61
N VAL A 103 0.74 -1.55 -3.07
CA VAL A 103 -0.35 -2.49 -3.35
C VAL A 103 -1.68 -1.98 -2.82
N LEU A 104 -1.71 -1.37 -1.64
CA LEU A 104 -2.91 -0.76 -1.08
C LEU A 104 -3.36 0.42 -1.92
N GLU A 105 -2.44 1.29 -2.33
CA GLU A 105 -2.74 2.38 -3.25
C GLU A 105 -3.35 1.85 -4.55
N ALA A 106 -2.73 0.85 -5.16
CA ALA A 106 -3.24 0.18 -6.34
C ALA A 106 -4.68 -0.34 -6.11
N ILE A 107 -4.92 -1.07 -5.02
CA ILE A 107 -6.22 -1.66 -4.69
C ILE A 107 -7.27 -0.61 -4.42
N LEU A 108 -6.93 0.57 -3.91
CA LEU A 108 -7.87 1.62 -3.52
C LEU A 108 -8.11 2.64 -4.64
N ARG A 109 -7.13 2.93 -5.51
CA ARG A 109 -7.22 4.00 -6.52
C ARG A 109 -7.70 3.60 -7.92
N VAL A 110 -7.95 2.30 -8.18
CA VAL A 110 -8.51 1.83 -9.47
C VAL A 110 -9.80 2.56 -9.90
N ASP A 111 -10.56 3.23 -9.02
CA ASP A 111 -11.83 3.87 -9.39
C ASP A 111 -11.67 5.00 -10.41
N VAL A 112 -10.60 5.80 -10.40
CA VAL A 112 -10.48 6.88 -11.41
C VAL A 112 -10.40 6.29 -12.81
N LEU A 113 -9.58 5.25 -12.99
CA LEU A 113 -9.47 4.59 -14.28
C LEU A 113 -10.69 3.73 -14.59
N ASP A 114 -11.25 3.00 -13.62
CA ASP A 114 -12.46 2.19 -13.84
C ASP A 114 -13.67 3.07 -14.20
N ASP A 115 -13.81 4.25 -13.59
CA ASP A 115 -14.82 5.26 -13.93
C ASP A 115 -14.59 5.81 -15.34
N ILE A 116 -13.34 6.10 -15.72
CA ILE A 116 -12.97 6.52 -17.08
C ILE A 116 -13.31 5.42 -18.08
N LEU A 117 -12.95 4.18 -17.79
CA LEU A 117 -13.20 3.02 -18.65
C LEU A 117 -14.71 2.74 -18.77
N ASP A 118 -15.50 2.87 -17.70
CA ASP A 118 -16.96 2.67 -17.71
C ASP A 118 -17.67 3.63 -18.67
N VAL A 119 -17.15 4.84 -18.85
CA VAL A 119 -17.73 5.85 -19.77
C VAL A 119 -17.06 5.92 -21.14
N THR A 120 -15.87 5.35 -21.32
CA THR A 120 -15.11 5.42 -22.59
C THR A 120 -15.05 4.11 -23.37
N LYS A 121 -15.26 2.96 -22.72
CA LYS A 121 -15.17 1.65 -23.35
C LYS A 121 -16.54 0.99 -23.50
N SER A 122 -16.65 0.12 -24.49
CA SER A 122 -17.84 -0.72 -24.67
C SER A 122 -17.84 -1.91 -23.71
N SER A 123 -19.03 -2.47 -23.42
CA SER A 123 -19.15 -3.69 -22.62
C SER A 123 -18.37 -4.88 -23.19
N LYS A 124 -18.19 -4.91 -24.53
CA LYS A 124 -17.39 -5.93 -25.22
C LYS A 124 -15.90 -5.81 -24.90
N GLU A 125 -15.39 -4.59 -24.79
CA GLU A 125 -13.98 -4.33 -24.44
C GLU A 125 -13.70 -4.60 -22.96
N LEU A 126 -14.63 -4.25 -22.06
CA LEU A 126 -14.47 -4.44 -20.62
C LEU A 126 -14.82 -5.84 -20.12
N GLY A 127 -15.55 -6.64 -20.90
CA GLY A 127 -16.08 -7.94 -20.45
C GLY A 127 -17.13 -7.84 -19.34
N LYS A 128 -17.61 -6.63 -19.03
CA LYS A 128 -18.67 -6.31 -18.06
C LYS A 128 -19.59 -5.24 -18.64
N THR A 129 -20.77 -5.03 -18.05
CA THR A 129 -21.69 -3.95 -18.46
C THR A 129 -21.02 -2.58 -18.26
N ALA A 130 -20.74 -1.87 -19.35
CA ALA A 130 -20.24 -0.50 -19.35
C ALA A 130 -21.39 0.51 -19.19
N GLY A 131 -21.07 1.73 -18.74
CA GLY A 131 -22.03 2.82 -18.53
C GLY A 131 -23.01 2.59 -17.39
N LYS A 132 -22.79 1.56 -16.57
CA LYS A 132 -23.68 1.22 -15.45
C LYS A 132 -23.66 2.31 -14.38
N ASP A 133 -22.54 3.01 -14.23
CA ASP A 133 -22.39 4.04 -13.20
C ASP A 133 -23.20 5.30 -13.56
N LEU A 134 -23.35 5.60 -14.85
CA LEU A 134 -24.29 6.61 -15.36
C LEU A 134 -25.75 6.22 -15.11
N LEU A 135 -26.10 4.95 -15.33
CA LEU A 135 -27.47 4.44 -15.12
C LEU A 135 -27.86 4.38 -13.64
N ALA A 136 -26.90 4.15 -12.76
CA ALA A 136 -27.10 4.08 -11.31
C ALA A 136 -27.03 5.46 -10.61
N ASP A 137 -26.92 6.56 -11.37
CA ASP A 137 -26.69 7.92 -10.87
C ASP A 137 -25.52 8.03 -9.88
N LYS A 138 -24.54 7.13 -9.98
CA LYS A 138 -23.39 7.08 -9.08
C LYS A 138 -22.54 8.33 -9.24
N VAL A 139 -21.93 8.78 -8.16
CA VAL A 139 -20.99 9.90 -8.18
C VAL A 139 -19.61 9.37 -8.58
N THR A 140 -19.17 9.68 -9.81
CA THR A 140 -17.89 9.24 -10.39
C THR A 140 -17.02 10.42 -10.78
N TYR A 141 -15.72 10.19 -11.01
CA TYR A 141 -14.80 11.25 -11.43
C TYR A 141 -15.22 11.92 -12.76
N PRO A 142 -15.51 11.17 -13.85
CA PRO A 142 -15.97 11.78 -15.10
C PRO A 142 -17.25 12.60 -14.94
N LYS A 143 -18.15 12.20 -14.03
CA LYS A 143 -19.39 12.95 -13.73
C LYS A 143 -19.12 14.26 -12.98
N LEU A 144 -18.19 14.26 -12.03
CA LEU A 144 -17.90 15.43 -11.19
C LEU A 144 -16.99 16.47 -11.86
N ILE A 145 -15.91 16.01 -12.50
CA ILE A 145 -14.85 16.88 -13.00
C ILE A 145 -14.69 16.83 -14.51
N GLY A 146 -15.45 15.98 -15.20
CA GLY A 146 -15.33 15.74 -16.63
C GLY A 146 -14.25 14.72 -16.96
N ILE A 147 -14.40 14.11 -18.14
CA ILE A 147 -13.53 13.00 -18.58
C ILE A 147 -12.06 13.41 -18.71
N GLU A 148 -11.78 14.62 -19.22
CA GLU A 148 -10.39 15.02 -19.46
C GLU A 148 -9.64 15.35 -18.17
N LYS A 149 -10.30 16.04 -17.22
CA LYS A 149 -9.72 16.24 -15.89
C LYS A 149 -9.56 14.93 -15.12
N SER A 150 -10.43 13.96 -15.37
CA SER A 150 -10.29 12.62 -14.76
C SER A 150 -9.04 11.90 -15.30
N LYS A 151 -8.76 12.00 -16.60
CA LYS A 151 -7.53 11.47 -17.20
C LYS A 151 -6.28 12.19 -16.69
N GLU A 152 -6.32 13.53 -16.62
CA GLU A 152 -5.23 14.33 -16.03
C GLU A 152 -4.98 13.93 -14.57
N PHE A 153 -6.05 13.70 -13.81
CA PHE A 153 -5.94 13.23 -12.44
C PHE A 153 -5.32 11.83 -12.37
N ALA A 154 -5.74 10.89 -13.21
CA ALA A 154 -5.12 9.56 -13.29
C ALA A 154 -3.62 9.61 -13.64
N GLU A 155 -3.23 10.47 -14.58
CA GLU A 155 -1.81 10.69 -14.93
C GLU A 155 -1.01 11.31 -13.79
N LYS A 156 -1.60 12.29 -13.08
CA LYS A 156 -0.97 12.87 -11.91
C LYS A 156 -0.72 11.81 -10.84
N LEU A 157 -1.72 10.97 -10.57
CA LEU A 157 -1.59 9.87 -9.61
C LEU A 157 -0.46 8.90 -10.01
N ARG A 158 -0.37 8.54 -11.29
CA ARG A 158 0.73 7.71 -11.81
C ARG A 158 2.08 8.39 -11.61
N SER A 159 2.18 9.68 -11.93
CA SER A 159 3.41 10.47 -11.76
C SER A 159 3.85 10.48 -10.30
N ASP A 160 2.93 10.76 -9.38
CA ASP A 160 3.20 10.79 -7.93
C ASP A 160 3.69 9.41 -7.45
N SER A 161 3.04 8.31 -7.87
CA SER A 161 3.48 6.95 -7.52
C SER A 161 4.85 6.59 -8.09
N LEU A 162 5.20 7.04 -9.30
CA LEU A 162 6.52 6.81 -9.89
C LEU A 162 7.61 7.67 -9.23
N GLU A 163 7.29 8.88 -8.80
CA GLU A 163 8.22 9.76 -8.08
C GLU A 163 8.64 9.14 -6.75
N LEU A 164 7.72 8.48 -6.04
CA LEU A 164 8.02 7.71 -4.83
C LEU A 164 9.04 6.59 -5.07
N LEU A 165 9.18 6.09 -6.31
CA LEU A 165 10.08 5.01 -6.67
C LEU A 165 11.47 5.49 -7.15
N GLN A 166 11.68 6.79 -7.38
CA GLN A 166 12.95 7.31 -7.92
C GLN A 166 14.15 7.14 -7.00
N GLY A 167 13.93 7.00 -5.68
CA GLY A 167 14.98 6.79 -4.69
C GLY A 167 15.48 5.35 -4.57
N PHE A 168 14.87 4.41 -5.29
CA PHE A 168 15.22 2.99 -5.24
C PHE A 168 16.08 2.59 -6.44
N ASP A 169 16.82 1.50 -6.27
CA ASP A 169 17.54 0.87 -7.39
C ASP A 169 16.57 0.56 -8.54
N SER A 170 16.95 0.96 -9.76
CA SER A 170 16.06 0.90 -10.92
C SER A 170 15.70 -0.53 -11.34
N GLU A 171 16.60 -1.50 -11.15
CA GLU A 171 16.29 -2.90 -11.47
C GLU A 171 15.35 -3.50 -10.41
N LYS A 172 15.57 -3.18 -9.13
CA LYS A 172 14.71 -3.64 -8.03
C LYS A 172 13.33 -2.98 -8.03
N ALA A 173 13.24 -1.71 -8.44
CA ALA A 173 11.97 -0.99 -8.54
C ALA A 173 11.20 -1.30 -9.83
N ALA A 174 11.82 -1.93 -10.83
CA ALA A 174 11.21 -2.22 -12.12
C ALA A 174 9.85 -2.93 -12.04
N PRO A 175 9.63 -3.94 -11.16
CA PRO A 175 8.32 -4.56 -11.02
C PRO A 175 7.23 -3.60 -10.54
N LEU A 176 7.54 -2.71 -9.60
CA LEU A 176 6.60 -1.71 -9.07
C LEU A 176 6.29 -0.62 -10.11
N ILE A 177 7.30 -0.18 -10.86
CA ILE A 177 7.14 0.74 -11.99
C ILE A 177 6.24 0.10 -13.07
N ALA A 178 6.47 -1.17 -13.40
CA ALA A 178 5.66 -1.90 -14.37
C ALA A 178 4.20 -2.03 -13.89
N LEU A 179 3.99 -2.31 -12.61
CA LEU A 179 2.66 -2.41 -12.01
C LEU A 179 1.93 -1.06 -12.02
N ALA A 180 2.59 0.03 -11.62
CA ALA A 180 2.02 1.37 -11.64
C ALA A 180 1.60 1.79 -13.06
N ASN A 181 2.45 1.53 -14.06
CA ASN A 181 2.13 1.80 -15.45
C ASN A 181 1.01 0.90 -15.98
N TYR A 182 1.00 -0.39 -15.63
CA TYR A 182 -0.08 -1.30 -16.00
C TYR A 182 -1.43 -0.81 -15.44
N ILE A 183 -1.47 -0.43 -14.16
CA ILE A 183 -2.70 0.05 -13.52
C ILE A 183 -3.19 1.33 -14.18
N ALA A 184 -2.31 2.25 -14.58
CA ALA A 184 -2.69 3.52 -15.19
C ALA A 184 -3.14 3.39 -16.66
N TYR A 185 -2.64 2.41 -17.39
CA TYR A 185 -2.87 2.28 -18.85
C TYR A 185 -3.66 1.04 -19.28
N ARG A 186 -4.12 0.21 -18.33
CA ARG A 186 -4.92 -0.97 -18.65
C ARG A 186 -6.17 -0.58 -19.44
N GLN A 187 -6.53 -1.45 -20.38
CA GLN A 187 -7.66 -1.24 -21.29
C GLN A 187 -8.94 -1.94 -20.80
N ASN A 188 -8.84 -2.72 -19.71
CA ASN A 188 -9.90 -3.50 -19.08
C ASN A 188 -9.66 -3.70 -17.58
#